data_AF-A0A812CW80-F1
#
_entry.id   AF-A0A812CW80-F1
#
_cell.length_a   1.000
_cell.length_b   1.000
_cell.length_c   1.000
_cell.angle_alpha   90.00
_cell.angle_beta   90.00
_cell.angle_gamma   90.00
#
_symmetry.space_group_name_H-M   'P 1'
#
loop_
_entity.id
_entity.type
_entity.pdbx_description
1 polymer ?
#
loop_
_entity_poly.entity_id
_entity_poly.type
_entity_poly.pdbx_seq_one_letter_code
_entity_poly.pdbx_strand_id
1 'polypeptide(L)'
;MRTGHGRRRKVYLNSENVEAFFSASRRFFFFGSDEQLRMSDSRDFRQPVLFLSHGGGPSFFMDAKQYPSMAGMDKNSEAAQFLRELARTHLPSRPKAVLVVSAHWEEKVPTVMDDKKHVLYYDYYGFPDTTYKLKWSASGSPRVANRVAELLESKGITCNSVQERGLDHGVFVNHFGMA
;
A
#
# COMPACT_ATOMS: atom_id res chain seq x y z
N MET A 1 36.48 19.19 -7.31
CA MET A 1 35.39 19.68 -6.45
C MET A 1 34.52 18.48 -6.07
N ARG A 2 34.51 18.08 -4.79
CA ARG A 2 33.67 16.99 -4.27
C ARG A 2 32.34 17.58 -3.85
N THR A 3 31.25 17.23 -4.53
CA THR A 3 29.88 17.57 -4.09
C THR A 3 29.43 16.55 -3.05
N GLY A 4 29.17 17.05 -1.84
CA GLY A 4 28.83 16.25 -0.67
C GLY A 4 27.52 15.49 -0.85
N HIS A 5 27.55 14.20 -0.51
CA HIS A 5 26.37 13.39 -0.29
C HIS A 5 25.67 13.90 0.98
N GLY A 6 24.68 14.77 0.81
CA GLY A 6 23.75 15.11 1.88
C GLY A 6 23.05 13.84 2.32
N ARG A 7 23.28 13.41 3.56
CA ARG A 7 22.50 12.34 4.22
C ARG A 7 21.03 12.78 4.22
N ARG A 8 20.26 12.32 3.22
CA ARG A 8 18.81 12.44 3.21
C ARG A 8 18.28 11.54 4.31
N ARG A 9 17.56 12.15 5.26
CA ARG A 9 16.96 11.44 6.39
C ARG A 9 15.79 10.64 5.83
N LYS A 10 15.97 9.33 5.73
CA LYS A 10 14.89 8.38 5.44
C LYS A 10 13.84 8.53 6.55
N VAL A 11 12.61 8.89 6.19
CA VAL A 11 11.49 8.86 7.14
C VAL A 11 11.05 7.41 7.25
N TYR A 12 11.65 6.69 8.19
CA TYR A 12 11.11 5.40 8.60
C TYR A 12 9.93 5.66 9.54
N LEU A 13 8.75 5.15 9.20
CA LEU A 13 7.75 4.84 10.23
C LEU A 13 8.32 3.65 11.01
N ASN A 14 9.10 3.93 12.07
CA ASN A 14 9.57 2.90 12.99
C ASN A 14 8.39 2.37 13.83
N SER A 15 8.59 1.25 14.53
CA SER A 15 7.57 0.63 15.39
C SER A 15 6.96 1.57 16.43
N GLU A 16 7.66 2.64 16.81
CA GLU A 16 7.17 3.62 17.80
C GLU A 16 6.16 4.62 17.19
N ASN A 17 6.26 4.94 15.89
CA ASN A 17 5.29 5.80 15.17
C ASN A 17 4.11 5.03 14.59
N VAL A 18 4.29 3.73 14.32
CA VAL A 18 3.23 2.79 13.90
C VAL A 18 2.21 2.62 15.03
N GLU A 19 2.67 2.38 16.27
CA GLU A 19 1.80 2.27 17.45
C GLU A 19 0.96 3.54 17.70
N ALA A 20 1.47 4.74 17.43
CA ALA A 20 0.72 5.99 17.57
C ALA A 20 -0.44 6.12 16.56
N PHE A 21 -0.26 5.63 15.34
CA PHE A 21 -1.32 5.55 14.33
C PHE A 21 -2.39 4.50 14.70
N PHE A 22 -2.00 3.39 15.35
CA PHE A 22 -2.90 2.27 15.66
C PHE A 22 -3.59 2.35 17.06
N SER A 23 -2.97 3.01 18.04
CA SER A 23 -3.54 3.27 19.38
C SER A 23 -4.84 4.09 19.31
N ALA A 24 -5.02 4.91 18.26
CA ALA A 24 -6.19 5.76 18.03
C ALA A 24 -7.52 5.02 17.76
N SER A 25 -7.51 3.69 17.67
CA SER A 25 -8.74 2.88 17.49
C SER A 25 -9.28 2.25 18.78
N ARG A 26 -8.77 2.64 19.95
CA ARG A 26 -9.21 2.13 21.27
C ARG A 26 -9.81 3.26 22.10
N ARG A 27 -11.14 3.32 22.18
CA ARG A 27 -11.99 3.76 23.32
C ARG A 27 -13.31 4.35 22.81
N PHE A 28 -14.38 3.55 22.91
CA PHE A 28 -15.66 4.04 23.39
C PHE A 28 -16.06 3.11 24.54
N PHE A 29 -16.24 3.67 25.74
CA PHE A 29 -16.81 2.99 26.89
C PHE A 29 -18.32 2.80 26.66
N PHE A 30 -18.85 1.63 26.99
CA PHE A 30 -20.28 1.41 27.20
C PHE A 30 -20.55 1.40 28.70
N PHE A 31 -21.56 2.15 29.16
CA PHE A 31 -22.14 2.08 30.51
C PHE A 31 -23.64 1.76 30.35
N GLY A 32 -24.17 0.86 31.19
CA GLY A 32 -25.60 0.54 31.41
C GLY A 32 -26.22 -0.40 30.36
N SER A 33 -26.46 -1.68 30.65
CA SER A 33 -27.52 -2.34 31.45
C SER A 33 -28.73 -2.76 30.58
N ASP A 34 -28.90 -4.07 30.44
CA ASP A 34 -30.05 -4.88 29.98
C ASP A 34 -31.05 -4.27 28.99
N GLU A 35 -31.15 -4.84 27.78
CA GLU A 35 -32.23 -5.77 27.41
C GLU A 35 -31.99 -6.32 25.99
N GLN A 36 -32.29 -7.61 25.79
CA GLN A 36 -32.07 -8.35 24.55
C GLN A 36 -32.89 -7.80 23.37
N LEU A 37 -32.20 -7.25 22.38
CA LEU A 37 -32.68 -7.23 20.99
C LEU A 37 -31.60 -7.87 20.12
N ARG A 38 -31.95 -9.03 19.54
CA ARG A 38 -31.12 -9.78 18.59
C ARG A 38 -30.82 -8.91 17.37
N MET A 39 -29.71 -8.17 17.43
CA MET A 39 -29.06 -7.60 16.27
C MET A 39 -28.07 -8.64 15.76
N SER A 40 -28.21 -9.01 14.48
CA SER A 40 -27.27 -9.85 13.75
C SER A 40 -25.84 -9.39 14.06
N ASP A 41 -25.00 -10.32 14.51
CA ASP A 41 -23.58 -10.12 14.82
C ASP A 41 -22.81 -9.78 13.53
N SER A 42 -22.94 -8.54 13.04
CA SER A 42 -21.97 -7.97 12.11
C SER A 42 -20.74 -7.60 12.93
N ARG A 43 -19.93 -8.60 13.30
CA ARG A 43 -18.54 -8.36 13.67
C ARG A 43 -17.90 -7.63 12.50
N ASP A 44 -17.72 -6.32 12.66
CA ASP A 44 -17.03 -5.47 11.70
C ASP A 44 -15.55 -5.88 11.76
N PHE A 45 -15.19 -6.92 10.99
CA PHE A 45 -13.85 -7.48 11.05
C PHE A 45 -12.87 -6.43 10.56
N ARG A 46 -12.03 -5.93 11.48
CA ARG A 46 -10.93 -5.02 11.14
C ARG A 46 -10.01 -5.71 10.14
N GLN A 47 -9.73 -5.02 9.04
CA GLN A 47 -8.76 -5.48 8.05
C GLN A 47 -7.35 -5.50 8.67
N PRO A 48 -6.50 -6.45 8.29
CA PRO A 48 -5.13 -6.52 8.78
C PRO A 48 -4.26 -5.42 8.18
N VAL A 49 -3.14 -5.15 8.84
CA VAL A 49 -2.03 -4.36 8.28
C VAL A 49 -1.01 -5.37 7.75
N LEU A 50 -0.61 -5.22 6.49
CA LEU A 50 0.30 -6.13 5.82
C LEU A 50 1.60 -5.41 5.46
N PHE A 51 2.72 -6.08 5.70
CA PHE A 51 4.04 -5.66 5.23
C PHE A 51 4.45 -6.60 4.11
N LEU A 52 4.46 -6.10 2.87
CA LEU A 52 4.72 -6.89 1.68
C LEU A 52 6.06 -6.46 1.07
N SER A 53 6.91 -7.44 0.77
CA SER A 53 8.03 -7.19 -0.12
C SER A 53 7.48 -6.90 -1.51
N HIS A 54 7.91 -5.80 -2.12
CA HIS A 54 7.52 -5.42 -3.47
C HIS A 54 8.46 -5.98 -4.56
N GLY A 55 9.48 -6.76 -4.19
CA GLY A 55 10.47 -7.27 -5.14
C GLY A 55 11.23 -6.15 -5.87
N GLY A 56 11.93 -6.49 -6.95
CA GLY A 56 12.40 -5.47 -7.89
C GLY A 56 11.25 -5.08 -8.82
N GLY A 57 11.30 -3.92 -9.46
CA GLY A 57 10.47 -3.73 -10.66
C GLY A 57 11.06 -4.57 -11.78
N PRO A 58 10.33 -5.34 -12.61
CA PRO A 58 8.92 -5.77 -12.63
C PRO A 58 8.77 -7.23 -12.15
N SER A 59 9.27 -7.54 -10.96
CA SER A 59 9.11 -8.85 -10.31
C SER A 59 7.64 -9.28 -10.34
N PHE A 60 7.40 -10.58 -10.37
CA PHE A 60 6.07 -11.21 -10.56
C PHE A 60 5.44 -11.10 -11.96
N PHE A 61 5.95 -10.26 -12.87
CA PHE A 61 5.55 -10.28 -14.30
C PHE A 61 6.55 -11.02 -15.19
N MET A 62 7.77 -11.18 -14.70
CA MET A 62 8.83 -11.88 -15.41
C MET A 62 8.54 -13.38 -15.46
N ASP A 63 9.04 -14.04 -16.50
CA ASP A 63 9.02 -15.50 -16.63
C ASP A 63 10.45 -16.03 -16.52
N ALA A 64 10.73 -16.83 -15.49
CA ALA A 64 12.05 -17.41 -15.29
C ALA A 64 12.47 -18.35 -16.43
N LYS A 65 11.54 -18.89 -17.22
CA LYS A 65 11.86 -19.68 -18.42
C LYS A 65 12.56 -18.83 -19.49
N GLN A 66 12.22 -17.55 -19.59
CA GLN A 66 12.83 -16.61 -20.52
C GLN A 66 14.00 -15.86 -19.87
N TYR A 67 13.92 -15.60 -18.56
CA TYR A 67 14.92 -14.87 -17.79
C TYR A 67 15.34 -15.67 -16.55
N PRO A 68 16.25 -16.65 -16.68
CA PRO A 68 16.63 -17.54 -15.57
C PRO A 68 17.14 -16.82 -14.32
N SER A 69 17.71 -15.62 -14.46
CA SER A 69 18.14 -14.78 -13.34
C SER A 69 17.00 -14.30 -12.44
N MET A 70 15.75 -14.39 -12.89
CA MET A 70 14.56 -14.02 -12.12
C MET A 70 13.96 -15.19 -11.35
N ALA A 71 14.54 -16.39 -11.41
CA ALA A 71 14.04 -17.56 -10.69
C ALA A 71 13.85 -17.25 -9.19
N GLY A 72 12.64 -17.51 -8.67
CA GLY A 72 12.27 -17.22 -7.29
C GLY A 72 11.71 -15.81 -7.05
N MET A 73 11.76 -14.93 -8.05
CA MET A 73 11.16 -13.58 -8.03
C MET A 73 10.25 -13.33 -9.26
N ASP A 74 10.03 -14.37 -10.07
CA ASP A 74 9.22 -14.37 -11.28
C ASP A 74 7.74 -14.61 -10.95
N LYS A 75 6.89 -14.67 -11.98
CA LYS A 75 5.43 -14.87 -11.86
C LYS A 75 5.02 -16.16 -11.13
N ASN A 76 5.91 -17.15 -11.09
CA ASN A 76 5.67 -18.44 -10.45
C ASN A 76 6.21 -18.52 -9.01
N SER A 77 6.88 -17.48 -8.52
CA SER A 77 7.42 -17.42 -7.16
C SER A 77 6.34 -17.60 -6.08
N GLU A 78 6.75 -18.05 -4.90
CA GLU A 78 5.86 -18.18 -3.73
C GLU A 78 5.23 -16.83 -3.36
N ALA A 79 5.99 -15.73 -3.46
CA ALA A 79 5.48 -14.40 -3.23
C ALA A 79 4.37 -14.02 -4.23
N ALA A 80 4.55 -14.32 -5.52
CA ALA A 80 3.51 -14.08 -6.52
C ALA A 80 2.26 -14.96 -6.27
N GLN A 81 2.43 -16.20 -5.81
CA GLN A 81 1.32 -17.07 -5.43
C GLN A 81 0.58 -16.54 -4.19
N PHE A 82 1.31 -16.12 -3.15
CA PHE A 82 0.73 -15.53 -1.96
C PHE A 82 -0.10 -14.28 -2.28
N LEU A 83 0.41 -13.39 -3.13
CA LEU A 83 -0.31 -12.19 -3.56
C LEU A 83 -1.61 -12.51 -4.30
N ARG A 84 -1.62 -13.57 -5.14
CA ARG A 84 -2.86 -14.07 -5.80
C ARG A 84 -3.91 -14.52 -4.82
N GLU A 85 -3.51 -15.20 -3.77
CA GLU A 85 -4.44 -15.77 -2.81
C GLU A 85 -4.81 -14.80 -1.67
N LEU A 86 -4.02 -13.73 -1.47
CA LEU A 86 -4.11 -12.84 -0.31
C LEU A 86 -5.54 -12.38 0.00
N ALA A 87 -6.25 -11.87 -1.00
CA ALA A 87 -7.60 -11.35 -0.81
C ALA A 87 -8.62 -12.44 -0.40
N ARG A 88 -8.38 -13.70 -0.83
CA ARG A 88 -9.27 -14.84 -0.62
C ARG A 88 -8.96 -15.59 0.67
N THR A 89 -7.69 -15.69 1.05
CA THR A 89 -7.25 -16.59 2.15
C THR A 89 -6.83 -15.84 3.40
N HIS A 90 -6.46 -14.57 3.31
CA HIS A 90 -5.82 -13.84 4.41
C HIS A 90 -6.53 -12.55 4.83
N LEU A 91 -7.58 -12.14 4.10
CA LEU A 91 -8.44 -11.02 4.49
C LEU A 91 -9.76 -11.53 5.08
N PRO A 92 -10.25 -10.93 6.17
CA PRO A 92 -11.52 -11.34 6.78
C PRO A 92 -12.75 -11.03 5.89
N SER A 93 -12.60 -10.05 5.00
CA SER A 93 -13.60 -9.71 3.97
C SER A 93 -12.94 -8.90 2.85
N ARG A 94 -13.63 -8.73 1.71
CA ARG A 94 -13.12 -7.89 0.61
C ARG A 94 -13.02 -6.43 1.06
N PRO A 95 -11.85 -5.79 1.01
CA PRO A 95 -11.69 -4.42 1.46
C PRO A 95 -12.42 -3.44 0.51
N LYS A 96 -13.02 -2.39 1.08
CA LYS A 96 -13.65 -1.30 0.32
C LYS A 96 -12.63 -0.27 -0.19
N ALA A 97 -11.46 -0.23 0.44
CA ALA A 97 -10.33 0.62 0.07
C ALA A 97 -9.04 -0.04 0.59
N VAL A 98 -7.92 0.24 -0.08
CA VAL A 98 -6.58 -0.17 0.36
C VAL A 98 -5.72 1.09 0.43
N LEU A 99 -5.11 1.32 1.59
CA LEU A 99 -4.08 2.35 1.76
C LEU A 99 -2.72 1.67 1.62
N VAL A 100 -1.92 2.11 0.65
CA VAL A 100 -0.56 1.60 0.43
C VAL A 100 0.43 2.72 0.72
N VAL A 101 1.44 2.42 1.53
CA VAL A 101 2.59 3.30 1.76
C VAL A 101 3.73 2.79 0.88
N SER A 102 4.15 3.60 -0.10
CA SER A 102 5.22 3.21 -1.01
C SER A 102 6.59 3.34 -0.37
N ALA A 103 7.46 2.35 -0.60
CA ALA A 103 8.87 2.41 -0.22
C ALA A 103 9.73 3.26 -1.17
N HIS A 104 9.21 3.62 -2.35
CA HIS A 104 9.92 4.40 -3.40
C HIS A 104 9.50 5.85 -3.45
N TRP A 105 8.59 6.28 -2.57
CA TRP A 105 8.14 7.66 -2.53
C TRP A 105 8.52 8.32 -1.20
N GLU A 106 9.43 9.29 -1.30
CA GLU A 106 9.84 10.11 -0.16
C GLU A 106 9.41 11.56 -0.37
N GLU A 107 8.81 12.14 0.66
CA GLU A 107 8.43 13.55 0.74
C GLU A 107 8.85 14.13 2.09
N LYS A 108 8.90 15.46 2.18
CA LYS A 108 9.26 16.15 3.44
C LYS A 108 8.23 15.91 4.55
N VAL A 109 6.97 15.70 4.16
CA VAL A 109 5.84 15.38 5.04
C VAL A 109 5.03 14.25 4.39
N PRO A 110 4.27 13.46 5.17
CA PRO A 110 3.31 12.52 4.60
C PRO A 110 2.47 13.20 3.51
N THR A 111 2.41 12.58 2.35
CA THR A 111 1.68 13.12 1.20
C THR A 111 0.79 12.01 0.64
N VAL A 112 -0.46 12.31 0.38
CA VAL A 112 -1.44 11.36 -0.16
C VAL A 112 -1.72 11.68 -1.63
N MET A 113 -1.86 10.64 -2.46
CA MET A 113 -2.39 10.83 -3.81
C MET A 113 -3.91 10.92 -3.75
N ASP A 114 -4.48 12.01 -4.27
CA ASP A 114 -5.93 12.26 -4.27
C ASP A 114 -6.57 12.16 -5.67
N ASP A 115 -5.87 11.56 -6.64
CA ASP A 115 -6.42 11.30 -7.97
C ASP A 115 -7.68 10.42 -7.92
N LYS A 116 -8.58 10.62 -8.89
CA LYS A 116 -9.71 9.70 -9.14
C LYS A 116 -9.27 8.44 -9.89
N LYS A 117 -8.18 8.53 -10.64
CA LYS A 117 -7.58 7.44 -11.41
C LYS A 117 -6.08 7.60 -11.38
N HIS A 118 -5.36 6.53 -11.09
CA HIS A 118 -3.90 6.55 -11.14
C HIS A 118 -3.38 5.94 -12.44
N VAL A 119 -2.21 6.41 -12.84
CA VAL A 119 -1.39 5.84 -13.90
C VAL A 119 -0.20 5.09 -13.28
N LEU A 120 0.45 4.22 -14.05
CA LEU A 120 1.70 3.59 -13.60
C LEU A 120 2.88 4.53 -13.83
N TYR A 121 3.77 4.60 -12.86
CA TYR A 121 5.05 5.27 -12.90
C TYR A 121 6.17 4.22 -12.86
N TYR A 122 6.94 4.12 -13.94
CA TYR A 122 7.99 3.11 -14.10
C TYR A 122 9.32 3.62 -13.56
N ASP A 123 9.61 3.29 -12.30
CA ASP A 123 10.83 3.69 -11.58
C ASP A 123 11.93 2.61 -11.57
N TYR A 124 11.93 1.72 -12.57
CA TYR A 124 12.93 0.68 -12.79
C TYR A 124 13.40 0.63 -14.25
N TYR A 125 14.61 0.12 -14.49
CA TYR A 125 15.31 0.22 -15.78
C TYR A 125 16.04 -1.07 -16.14
N GLY A 126 16.35 -1.26 -17.42
CA GLY A 126 17.16 -2.40 -17.91
C GLY A 126 16.39 -3.70 -18.10
N PHE A 127 15.05 -3.64 -18.08
CA PHE A 127 14.16 -4.78 -18.30
C PHE A 127 13.60 -4.80 -19.73
N PRO A 128 12.97 -5.90 -20.17
CA PRO A 128 12.40 -6.00 -21.51
C PRO A 128 11.30 -4.96 -21.77
N ASP A 129 11.21 -4.43 -22.99
CA ASP A 129 10.19 -3.42 -23.39
C ASP A 129 8.75 -3.79 -23.03
N THR A 130 8.43 -5.08 -23.00
CA THR A 130 7.09 -5.57 -22.64
C THR A 130 6.68 -5.19 -21.22
N THR A 131 7.62 -5.03 -20.29
CA THR A 131 7.33 -4.68 -18.89
C THR A 131 6.90 -3.23 -18.74
N TYR A 132 7.35 -2.35 -19.63
CA TYR A 132 6.96 -0.94 -19.70
C TYR A 132 5.62 -0.71 -20.41
N LYS A 133 5.07 -1.77 -21.03
CA LYS A 133 3.76 -1.75 -21.71
C LYS A 133 2.63 -2.22 -20.80
N LEU A 134 2.93 -2.57 -19.55
CA LEU A 134 1.90 -2.90 -18.55
C LEU A 134 0.92 -1.71 -18.43
N LYS A 135 -0.36 -2.02 -18.19
CA LYS A 135 -1.37 -0.99 -18.01
C LYS A 135 -2.31 -1.43 -16.90
N TRP A 136 -2.48 -0.56 -15.92
CA TRP A 136 -3.53 -0.69 -14.92
C TRP A 136 -4.12 0.67 -14.62
N SER A 137 -5.40 0.80 -14.92
CA SER A 137 -6.20 1.97 -14.59
C SER A 137 -6.72 1.81 -13.16
N ALA A 138 -5.82 1.93 -12.18
CA ALA A 138 -6.18 1.86 -10.78
C ALA A 138 -7.18 2.97 -10.43
N SER A 139 -8.32 2.59 -9.84
CA SER A 139 -9.26 3.57 -9.29
C SER A 139 -8.63 4.21 -8.06
N GLY A 140 -8.51 5.53 -8.07
CA GLY A 140 -8.18 6.29 -6.87
C GLY A 140 -9.44 6.66 -6.09
N SER A 141 -9.26 7.21 -4.89
CA SER A 141 -10.37 7.66 -4.06
C SER A 141 -10.02 8.95 -3.32
N PRO A 142 -10.36 10.13 -3.89
CA PRO A 142 -10.12 11.41 -3.24
C PRO A 142 -10.77 11.47 -1.84
N ARG A 143 -11.93 10.83 -1.68
CA ARG A 143 -12.61 10.72 -0.38
C ARG A 143 -11.77 9.97 0.66
N VAL A 144 -11.12 8.87 0.28
CA VAL A 144 -10.25 8.12 1.20
C VAL A 144 -8.96 8.90 1.46
N ALA A 145 -8.38 9.54 0.44
CA ALA A 145 -7.20 10.39 0.60
C ALA A 145 -7.44 11.53 1.60
N ASN A 146 -8.55 12.27 1.44
CA ASN A 146 -8.95 13.32 2.38
C ASN A 146 -9.14 12.78 3.79
N ARG A 147 -9.78 11.61 3.94
CA ARG A 147 -9.95 10.98 5.24
C ARG A 147 -8.62 10.63 5.91
N VAL A 148 -7.62 10.19 5.15
CA VAL A 148 -6.28 9.91 5.67
C VAL A 148 -5.61 11.21 6.12
N ALA A 149 -5.69 12.28 5.32
CA ALA A 149 -5.15 13.59 5.68
C ALA A 149 -5.79 14.12 6.98
N GLU A 150 -7.12 14.11 7.09
CA GLU A 150 -7.84 14.50 8.32
C GLU A 150 -7.37 13.71 9.56
N LEU A 151 -7.16 12.40 9.40
CA LEU A 151 -6.71 11.55 10.51
C LEU A 151 -5.29 11.91 10.95
N LEU A 152 -4.39 12.17 10.01
CA LEU A 152 -3.02 12.62 10.30
C LEU A 152 -3.02 13.99 10.99
N GLU A 153 -3.78 14.95 10.45
CA GLU A 153 -3.89 16.31 11.01
C GLU A 153 -4.51 16.31 12.40
N SER A 154 -5.51 15.45 12.66
CA SER A 154 -6.11 15.29 14.00
C SER A 154 -5.10 14.81 15.06
N LYS A 155 -3.94 14.31 14.63
CA LYS A 155 -2.82 13.89 15.47
C LYS A 155 -1.63 14.86 15.43
N GLY A 156 -1.80 16.04 14.83
CA GLY A 156 -0.75 17.03 14.70
C GLY A 156 0.31 16.66 13.66
N ILE A 157 0.03 15.71 12.77
CA ILE A 157 0.92 15.34 11.68
C ILE A 157 0.47 16.09 10.43
N THR A 158 1.28 17.06 9.97
CA THR A 158 1.03 17.75 8.70
C THR A 158 0.98 16.76 7.55
N CYS A 159 -0.04 16.86 6.71
CA CYS A 159 -0.20 16.03 5.52
C CYS A 159 -0.39 16.93 4.28
N ASN A 160 0.25 16.59 3.18
CA ASN A 160 -0.02 17.20 1.88
C ASN A 160 -0.86 16.26 1.01
N SER A 161 -1.38 16.78 -0.10
CA SER A 161 -1.89 15.95 -1.20
C SER A 161 -1.21 16.30 -2.52
N VAL A 162 -1.23 15.35 -3.46
CA VAL A 162 -0.67 15.52 -4.80
C VAL A 162 -1.51 14.75 -5.82
N GLN A 163 -1.52 15.24 -7.06
CA GLN A 163 -2.12 14.58 -8.22
C GLN A 163 -1.04 14.22 -9.24
N GLU A 164 -1.37 13.30 -10.14
CA GLU A 164 -0.58 12.97 -11.33
C GLU A 164 0.82 12.38 -11.04
N ARG A 165 1.11 11.98 -9.79
CA ARG A 165 2.39 11.34 -9.43
C ARG A 165 2.54 9.94 -10.05
N GLY A 166 1.46 9.17 -10.08
CA GLY A 166 1.43 7.78 -10.55
C GLY A 166 1.86 6.75 -9.49
N LEU A 167 1.59 5.47 -9.76
CA LEU A 167 1.93 4.34 -8.88
C LEU A 167 3.30 3.79 -9.28
N ASP A 168 4.26 3.77 -8.35
CA ASP A 168 5.57 3.16 -8.58
C ASP A 168 5.54 1.64 -8.44
N HIS A 169 6.62 0.96 -8.81
CA HIS A 169 6.65 -0.50 -8.76
C HIS A 169 6.48 -1.04 -7.34
N GLY A 170 6.89 -0.30 -6.30
CA GLY A 170 6.62 -0.62 -4.90
C GLY A 170 5.14 -0.82 -4.58
N VAL A 171 4.27 -0.19 -5.37
CA VAL A 171 2.82 -0.28 -5.25
C VAL A 171 2.24 -1.25 -6.28
N PHE A 172 2.48 -1.03 -7.58
CA PHE A 172 1.69 -1.71 -8.60
C PHE A 172 2.06 -3.18 -8.81
N VAL A 173 3.31 -3.60 -8.56
CA VAL A 173 3.70 -5.00 -8.81
C VAL A 173 3.02 -5.97 -7.83
N ASN A 174 2.70 -5.49 -6.62
CA ASN A 174 1.94 -6.25 -5.63
C ASN A 174 0.46 -6.37 -5.99
N HIS A 175 -0.09 -5.38 -6.70
CA HIS A 175 -1.53 -5.32 -6.95
C HIS A 175 -2.00 -6.31 -8.01
N PHE A 176 -1.23 -6.49 -9.09
CA PHE A 176 -1.60 -7.40 -10.18
C PHE A 176 -1.53 -8.89 -9.81
N GLY A 177 -0.91 -9.22 -8.66
CA GLY A 177 -1.07 -10.54 -8.08
C GLY A 177 -2.52 -10.77 -7.64
N MET A 178 -3.23 -9.78 -7.10
CA MET A 178 -4.47 -9.99 -6.35
C MET A 178 -5.77 -10.10 -7.20
N ALA A 179 -5.67 -10.14 -8.54
CA ALA A 179 -6.80 -10.06 -9.46
C ALA A 179 -7.25 -11.43 -10.00
#